data_AF-A0A6G3XZU5-F1
#
_entry.id   AF-A0A6G3XZU5-F1
#
_cell.length_a   1.000
_cell.length_b   1.000
_cell.length_c   1.000
_cell.angle_alpha   90.00
_cell.angle_beta   90.00
_cell.angle_gamma   90.00
#
_symmetry.space_group_name_H-M   'P 1'
#
loop_
_entity.id
_entity.type
_entity.pdbx_description
1 polymer ?
#
loop_
_entity_poly.entity_id
_entity_poly.type
_entity_poly.pdbx_seq_one_letter_code
_entity_poly.pdbx_strand_id
1 'polypeptide(L)'
;PGTNTGIADALQLSRWEGSYGIRGADGRTIAVYSSHLRVRDTDGEPSTVCLLVRDDERAVLQSPVRAPVSDASSDHRTADPFEVFIGSPAPDDLDGLLQRTVERARDMLDADAAFLLLATDDETELEVRATTGLPSARQRFARVPVEAGTGRYGSARMPAVHEDLTAVPGAVPLLTDTGMRSVVTVPLKVEGRLTG
;
A
#
# COMPACT_ATOMS: atom_id res chain seq x y z
N PRO A 1 26.75 7.21 12.89
CA PRO A 1 26.81 6.01 13.76
C PRO A 1 25.83 4.95 13.25
N GLY A 2 26.34 4.00 12.45
CA GLY A 2 25.53 3.00 11.78
C GLY A 2 24.88 2.05 12.79
N THR A 3 23.57 1.90 12.70
CA THR A 3 22.83 0.90 13.46
C THR A 3 23.32 -0.47 13.01
N ASN A 4 23.95 -1.19 13.93
CA ASN A 4 24.43 -2.56 13.78
C ASN A 4 23.23 -3.53 13.82
N THR A 5 22.24 -3.27 12.97
CA THR A 5 21.02 -4.06 12.82
C THR A 5 21.36 -5.15 11.83
N GLY A 6 21.40 -6.41 12.28
CA GLY A 6 21.65 -7.54 11.39
C GLY A 6 20.59 -7.60 10.27
N ILE A 7 20.90 -8.23 9.14
CA ILE A 7 19.95 -8.36 8.02
C ILE A 7 18.58 -8.91 8.48
N ALA A 8 18.57 -9.84 9.44
CA ALA A 8 17.34 -10.36 10.02
C ALA A 8 16.52 -9.29 10.77
N ASP A 9 17.17 -8.45 11.57
CA ASP A 9 16.49 -7.36 12.29
C ASP A 9 16.05 -6.25 11.33
N ALA A 10 16.81 -6.01 10.25
CA ALA A 10 16.45 -5.07 9.21
C ALA A 10 15.24 -5.59 8.40
N LEU A 11 15.19 -6.89 8.10
CA LEU A 11 14.04 -7.52 7.45
C LEU A 11 12.76 -7.44 8.31
N GLN A 12 12.86 -7.50 9.65
CA GLN A 12 11.71 -7.25 10.53
C GLN A 12 11.18 -5.81 10.44
N LEU A 13 12.02 -4.86 10.01
CA LEU A 13 11.63 -3.48 9.75
C LEU A 13 11.11 -3.29 8.32
N SER A 14 11.07 -4.34 7.50
CA SER A 14 10.50 -4.29 6.17
C SER A 14 9.05 -3.82 6.26
N ARG A 15 8.76 -2.73 5.55
CA ARG A 15 7.43 -2.14 5.51
C ARG A 15 6.58 -2.74 4.39
N TRP A 16 7.21 -3.50 3.49
CA TRP A 16 6.52 -4.14 2.40
C TRP A 16 7.23 -5.42 1.93
N GLU A 17 6.42 -6.47 1.73
CA GLU A 17 6.84 -7.71 1.10
C GLU A 17 5.79 -8.16 0.09
N GLY A 18 6.21 -8.80 -1.00
CA GLY A 18 5.28 -9.34 -1.99
C GLY A 18 5.92 -9.76 -3.31
N SER A 19 5.08 -10.32 -4.19
CA SER A 19 5.49 -10.84 -5.48
C SER A 19 5.24 -9.87 -6.63
N TYR A 20 6.18 -9.77 -7.57
CA TYR A 20 5.99 -9.09 -8.86
C TYR A 20 6.95 -9.60 -9.93
N GLY A 21 6.76 -9.17 -11.18
CA GLY A 21 7.66 -9.47 -12.28
C GLY A 21 8.79 -8.44 -12.43
N ILE A 22 10.02 -8.91 -12.57
CA ILE A 22 11.18 -8.09 -12.98
C ILE A 22 11.55 -8.43 -14.40
N ARG A 23 11.66 -7.40 -15.25
CA ARG A 23 12.13 -7.56 -16.63
C ARG A 23 13.65 -7.57 -16.65
N GLY A 24 14.23 -8.68 -17.10
CA GLY A 24 15.66 -8.84 -17.32
C GLY A 24 16.16 -8.04 -18.54
N ALA A 25 17.49 -7.92 -18.65
CA ALA A 25 18.12 -7.26 -19.79
C ALA A 25 17.85 -7.97 -21.13
N ASP A 26 17.50 -9.26 -21.10
CA ASP A 26 17.07 -10.07 -22.24
C ASP A 26 15.59 -9.84 -22.63
N GLY A 27 14.88 -8.97 -21.91
CA GLY A 27 13.47 -8.66 -22.12
C GLY A 27 12.50 -9.65 -21.50
N ARG A 28 12.96 -10.73 -20.87
CA ARG A 28 12.08 -11.71 -20.20
C ARG A 28 11.67 -11.22 -18.83
N THR A 29 10.42 -11.46 -18.46
CA THR A 29 9.91 -11.17 -17.10
C THR A 29 10.11 -12.37 -16.20
N ILE A 30 10.72 -12.14 -15.05
CA ILE A 30 10.98 -13.13 -14.00
C ILE A 30 10.09 -12.81 -12.81
N ALA A 31 9.30 -13.78 -12.36
CA ALA A 31 8.58 -13.66 -11.10
C ALA A 31 9.55 -13.68 -9.92
N VAL A 32 9.46 -12.67 -9.07
CA VAL A 32 10.26 -12.54 -7.84
C VAL A 32 9.34 -12.30 -6.66
N TYR A 33 9.75 -12.80 -5.50
CA TYR A 33 9.29 -12.32 -4.20
C TYR A 33 10.30 -11.32 -3.66
N SER A 34 9.82 -10.30 -2.99
CA SER A 34 10.65 -9.17 -2.62
C SER A 34 10.28 -8.58 -1.27
N SER A 35 11.29 -8.05 -0.58
CA SER A 35 11.17 -7.33 0.68
C SER A 35 11.86 -5.97 0.52
N HIS A 36 11.14 -4.88 0.82
CA HIS A 36 11.61 -3.51 0.58
C HIS A 36 11.88 -2.81 1.91
N LEU A 37 13.15 -2.46 2.12
CA LEU A 37 13.60 -1.71 3.27
C LEU A 37 13.81 -0.25 2.90
N ARG A 38 13.18 0.66 3.63
CA ARG A 38 13.52 2.09 3.55
C ARG A 38 14.70 2.37 4.45
N VAL A 39 15.73 2.97 3.87
CA VAL A 39 16.96 3.39 4.56
C VAL A 39 17.24 4.85 4.23
N ARG A 40 18.16 5.46 4.96
CA ARG A 40 18.84 6.68 4.51
C ARG A 40 20.20 6.25 3.97
N ASP A 41 20.60 6.80 2.84
CA ASP A 41 21.94 6.57 2.31
C ASP A 41 23.02 7.30 3.13
N THR A 42 24.25 7.29 2.65
CA THR A 42 25.39 7.94 3.33
C THR A 42 25.25 9.45 3.44
N ASP A 43 24.49 10.08 2.55
CA ASP A 43 24.24 11.52 2.53
C ASP A 43 22.97 11.89 3.32
N GLY A 44 22.26 10.89 3.82
CA GLY A 44 21.03 11.05 4.60
C GLY A 44 19.77 11.07 3.73
N GLU A 45 19.89 10.86 2.42
CA GLU A 45 18.77 10.90 1.49
C GLU A 45 17.91 9.63 1.60
N PRO A 46 16.57 9.75 1.53
CA PRO A 46 15.67 8.60 1.56
C PRO A 46 15.96 7.65 0.39
N SER A 47 16.26 6.39 0.71
CA SER A 47 16.62 5.35 -0.25
C SER A 47 15.85 4.05 0.04
N THR A 48 15.74 3.19 -0.97
CA THR A 48 15.10 1.87 -0.85
C THR A 48 16.09 0.77 -1.19
N VAL A 49 16.25 -0.19 -0.29
CA VAL A 49 16.96 -1.45 -0.55
C VAL A 49 15.92 -2.51 -0.88
N CYS A 50 16.00 -3.07 -2.09
CA CYS A 50 15.13 -4.16 -2.54
C CYS A 50 15.88 -5.48 -2.44
N LEU A 51 15.42 -6.37 -1.56
CA LEU A 51 15.87 -7.76 -1.51
C LEU A 51 14.91 -8.59 -2.35
N LEU A 52 15.45 -9.42 -3.24
CA LEU A 52 14.68 -10.14 -4.26
C LEU A 52 15.13 -11.61 -4.27
N VAL A 53 14.18 -12.53 -4.29
CA VAL A 53 14.39 -13.96 -4.56
C VAL A 53 13.43 -14.41 -5.65
N ARG A 54 13.67 -15.56 -6.26
CA ARG A 54 12.65 -16.13 -7.15
C ARG A 54 11.37 -16.40 -6.35
N ASP A 55 10.22 -16.26 -6.99
CA ASP A 55 8.94 -16.36 -6.26
C ASP A 55 8.74 -17.74 -5.59
N ASP A 56 9.24 -18.81 -6.20
CA ASP A 56 9.28 -20.16 -5.63
C ASP A 56 10.21 -20.30 -4.41
N GLU A 57 11.17 -19.39 -4.26
CA GLU A 57 12.09 -19.29 -3.13
C GLU A 57 11.64 -18.28 -2.06
N ARG A 58 10.39 -17.78 -2.14
CA ARG A 58 9.87 -16.72 -1.23
C ARG A 58 10.10 -16.96 0.26
N ALA A 59 10.16 -18.21 0.69
CA ALA A 59 10.43 -18.59 2.08
C ALA A 59 11.77 -18.06 2.63
N VAL A 60 12.72 -17.66 1.77
CA VAL A 60 14.00 -17.06 2.17
C VAL A 60 13.84 -15.63 2.71
N LEU A 61 12.90 -14.86 2.16
CA LEU A 61 12.70 -13.44 2.51
C LEU A 61 11.38 -13.17 3.24
N GLN A 62 10.39 -14.04 3.08
CA GLN A 62 9.08 -13.87 3.67
C GLN A 62 9.18 -13.82 5.19
N SER A 63 8.78 -12.71 5.79
CA SER A 63 8.67 -12.59 7.23
C SER A 63 7.66 -13.62 7.75
N PRO A 64 7.97 -14.34 8.84
CA PRO A 64 7.00 -15.23 9.45
C PRO A 64 5.77 -14.40 9.84
N VAL A 65 4.59 -14.86 9.42
CA VAL A 65 3.32 -14.19 9.70
C VAL A 65 3.27 -13.85 11.18
N ARG A 66 3.16 -12.55 11.49
CA ARG A 66 3.00 -12.08 12.87
C ARG A 66 1.68 -12.67 13.36
N ALA A 67 1.76 -13.76 14.11
CA ALA A 67 0.60 -14.27 14.84
C ALA A 67 0.09 -13.09 15.70
N PRO A 68 -1.22 -12.79 15.68
CA PRO A 68 -1.76 -11.83 16.62
C PRO A 68 -1.32 -12.28 18.01
N VAL A 69 -0.69 -11.36 18.75
CA VAL A 69 -0.29 -11.61 20.14
C VAL A 69 -1.55 -12.07 20.85
N SER A 70 -1.66 -13.38 21.07
CA SER A 70 -2.83 -13.97 21.70
C SER A 70 -2.66 -13.67 23.17
N ASP A 71 -3.27 -12.58 23.62
CA ASP A 71 -3.54 -12.41 25.04
C ASP A 71 -4.38 -13.60 25.46
N ALA A 72 -3.74 -14.48 26.22
CA ALA A 72 -4.30 -15.73 26.70
C ALA A 72 -5.39 -15.42 27.73
N SER A 73 -6.63 -15.23 27.27
CA SER A 73 -7.84 -15.62 28.02
C SER A 73 -9.11 -15.41 27.20
N SER A 74 -9.93 -16.46 27.17
CA SER A 74 -11.37 -16.51 26.85
C SER A 74 -11.83 -16.54 25.38
N ASP A 75 -11.92 -17.77 24.87
CA ASP A 75 -13.13 -18.33 24.22
C ASP A 75 -13.83 -17.45 23.16
N HIS A 76 -13.09 -16.96 22.17
CA HIS A 76 -13.67 -16.34 20.98
C HIS A 76 -13.54 -17.27 19.78
N ARG A 77 -14.70 -17.66 19.23
CA ARG A 77 -14.86 -18.15 17.86
C ARG A 77 -13.92 -17.36 16.97
N THR A 78 -13.12 -18.05 16.16
CA THR A 78 -12.25 -17.45 15.13
C THR A 78 -13.12 -16.53 14.27
N ALA A 79 -13.20 -15.25 14.63
CA ALA A 79 -13.99 -14.28 13.91
C ALA A 79 -13.35 -14.12 12.54
N ASP A 80 -14.16 -14.16 11.49
CA ASP A 80 -13.69 -13.93 10.14
C ASP A 80 -12.96 -12.56 10.11
N PRO A 81 -11.69 -12.49 9.68
CA PRO A 81 -10.97 -11.22 9.56
C PRO A 81 -11.75 -10.17 8.77
N PHE A 82 -12.56 -10.59 7.78
CA PHE A 82 -13.47 -9.71 7.07
C PHE A 82 -14.61 -9.18 7.95
N GLU A 83 -15.20 -10.00 8.82
CA GLU A 83 -16.21 -9.53 9.78
C GLU A 83 -15.61 -8.59 10.82
N VAL A 84 -14.37 -8.81 11.24
CA VAL A 84 -13.68 -7.91 12.18
C VAL A 84 -13.39 -6.55 11.53
N PHE A 85 -12.95 -6.56 10.26
CA PHE A 85 -12.56 -5.35 9.55
C PHE A 85 -13.76 -4.60 8.97
N ILE A 86 -14.60 -5.26 8.16
CA ILE A 86 -15.77 -4.67 7.51
C ILE A 86 -16.97 -4.61 8.47
N GLY A 87 -17.03 -5.42 9.53
CA GLY A 87 -18.20 -5.46 10.40
C GLY A 87 -19.39 -6.23 9.79
N SER A 88 -20.23 -6.78 10.66
CA SER A 88 -21.41 -7.55 10.28
C SER A 88 -22.71 -6.74 10.49
N PRO A 89 -23.67 -6.78 9.55
CA PRO A 89 -23.59 -7.43 8.24
C PRO A 89 -22.68 -6.67 7.27
N ALA A 90 -22.11 -7.40 6.32
CA ALA A 90 -21.41 -6.79 5.18
C ALA A 90 -22.40 -5.92 4.38
N PRO A 91 -21.95 -4.80 3.79
CA PRO A 91 -22.78 -4.01 2.88
C PRO A 91 -23.32 -4.85 1.72
N ASP A 92 -24.56 -4.55 1.29
CA ASP A 92 -25.25 -5.30 0.23
C ASP A 92 -24.75 -4.96 -1.18
N ASP A 93 -23.96 -3.89 -1.33
CA ASP A 93 -23.41 -3.43 -2.60
C ASP A 93 -21.90 -3.11 -2.53
N LEU A 94 -21.26 -3.06 -3.70
CA LEU A 94 -19.84 -2.75 -3.82
C LEU A 94 -19.53 -1.35 -3.27
N ASP A 95 -20.38 -0.38 -3.56
CA ASP A 95 -20.18 1.01 -3.16
C ASP A 95 -20.16 1.17 -1.62
N GLY A 96 -21.06 0.49 -0.92
CA GLY A 96 -21.08 0.43 0.54
C GLY A 96 -19.88 -0.33 1.11
N LEU A 97 -19.45 -1.42 0.47
CA LEU A 97 -18.25 -2.17 0.87
C LEU A 97 -16.98 -1.32 0.78
N LEU A 98 -16.79 -0.62 -0.34
CA LEU A 98 -15.63 0.26 -0.56
C LEU A 98 -15.65 1.44 0.42
N GLN A 99 -16.81 2.03 0.64
CA GLN A 99 -16.97 3.14 1.59
C GLN A 99 -16.58 2.71 3.01
N ARG A 100 -17.12 1.58 3.46
CA ARG A 100 -16.83 1.07 4.80
C ARG A 100 -15.37 0.66 4.98
N THR A 101 -14.75 0.09 3.94
CA THR A 101 -13.32 -0.23 3.90
C THR A 101 -12.46 1.00 4.14
N VAL A 102 -12.76 2.11 3.46
CA VAL A 102 -12.02 3.36 3.57
C VAL A 102 -12.20 4.02 4.95
N GLU A 103 -13.40 3.99 5.51
CA GLU A 103 -13.67 4.47 6.87
C GLU A 103 -12.87 3.69 7.92
N ARG A 104 -12.83 2.35 7.78
CA ARG A 104 -12.07 1.49 8.68
C ARG A 104 -10.58 1.64 8.54
N ALA A 105 -10.08 1.79 7.33
CA ALA A 105 -8.67 2.10 7.09
C ALA A 105 -8.27 3.43 7.74
N ARG A 106 -9.11 4.48 7.61
CA ARG A 106 -8.88 5.76 8.29
C ARG A 106 -8.79 5.57 9.79
N ASP A 107 -9.80 4.95 10.40
CA ASP A 107 -9.88 4.81 11.85
C ASP A 107 -8.75 3.93 12.42
N MET A 108 -8.39 2.84 11.74
CA MET A 108 -7.32 1.93 12.19
C MET A 108 -5.92 2.57 12.10
N LEU A 109 -5.72 3.49 11.16
CA LEU A 109 -4.47 4.20 10.98
C LEU A 109 -4.42 5.53 11.73
N ASP A 110 -5.50 5.89 12.44
CA ASP A 110 -5.69 7.21 13.08
C ASP A 110 -5.40 8.36 12.09
N ALA A 111 -5.85 8.19 10.86
CA ALA A 111 -5.59 9.14 9.78
C ALA A 111 -6.68 10.23 9.70
N ASP A 112 -6.32 11.41 9.19
CA ASP A 112 -7.30 12.49 8.96
C ASP A 112 -8.28 12.13 7.83
N ALA A 113 -7.81 11.38 6.83
CA ALA A 113 -8.56 11.02 5.64
C ALA A 113 -8.07 9.71 5.02
N ALA A 114 -8.94 9.07 4.25
CA ALA A 114 -8.61 7.91 3.42
C ALA A 114 -9.45 7.93 2.13
N PHE A 115 -8.94 7.29 1.09
CA PHE A 115 -9.64 7.16 -0.20
C PHE A 115 -9.22 5.87 -0.90
N LEU A 116 -10.08 5.39 -1.79
CA LEU A 116 -9.83 4.21 -2.61
C LEU A 116 -10.09 4.54 -4.07
N LEU A 117 -9.13 4.15 -4.91
CA LEU A 117 -9.18 4.29 -6.35
C LEU A 117 -9.39 2.91 -6.98
N LEU A 118 -10.12 2.83 -8.09
CA LEU A 118 -10.16 1.64 -8.93
C LEU A 118 -9.79 1.99 -10.37
N ALA A 119 -9.10 1.07 -11.04
CA ALA A 119 -8.78 1.22 -12.46
C ALA A 119 -10.06 1.23 -13.31
N THR A 120 -10.06 2.09 -14.34
CA THR A 120 -11.05 2.04 -15.41
C THR A 120 -10.93 0.75 -16.23
N ASP A 121 -11.96 0.41 -17.00
CA ASP A 121 -11.99 -0.83 -17.79
C ASP A 121 -10.84 -0.94 -18.81
N ASP A 122 -10.35 0.20 -19.29
CA ASP A 122 -9.21 0.31 -20.21
C ASP A 122 -7.84 0.44 -19.50
N GLU A 123 -7.84 0.41 -18.15
CA GLU A 123 -6.66 0.52 -17.27
C GLU A 123 -5.82 1.79 -17.46
N THR A 124 -6.39 2.83 -18.07
CA THR A 124 -5.66 4.08 -18.35
C THR A 124 -5.77 5.09 -17.20
N GLU A 125 -6.83 4.99 -16.40
CA GLU A 125 -7.14 5.92 -15.31
C GLU A 125 -7.52 5.18 -14.03
N LEU A 126 -7.28 5.83 -12.89
CA LEU A 126 -7.76 5.46 -11.58
C LEU A 126 -8.88 6.41 -11.18
N GLU A 127 -10.06 5.87 -10.88
CA GLU A 127 -11.25 6.61 -10.50
C GLU A 127 -11.48 6.54 -8.98
N VAL A 128 -11.79 7.66 -8.34
CA VAL A 128 -12.12 7.69 -6.90
C VAL A 128 -13.46 6.98 -6.66
N ARG A 129 -13.43 5.84 -5.97
CA ARG A 129 -14.64 5.05 -5.68
C ARG A 129 -15.13 5.20 -4.25
N ALA A 130 -14.27 5.56 -3.31
CA ALA A 130 -14.65 5.85 -1.92
C ALA A 130 -13.69 6.87 -1.29
N THR A 131 -14.20 7.67 -0.36
CA THR A 131 -13.43 8.71 0.34
C THR A 131 -14.05 9.01 1.70
N THR A 132 -13.22 9.36 2.66
CA THR A 132 -13.61 9.86 3.99
C THR A 132 -12.60 10.92 4.44
N GLY A 133 -13.06 11.96 5.14
CA GLY A 133 -12.19 13.01 5.69
C GLY A 133 -11.64 14.03 4.66
N LEU A 134 -11.80 13.81 3.35
CA LEU A 134 -11.39 14.78 2.33
C LEU A 134 -12.46 15.87 2.08
N PRO A 135 -12.05 17.13 1.76
CA PRO A 135 -12.99 18.19 1.42
C PRO A 135 -13.89 17.83 0.23
N SER A 136 -15.16 18.24 0.30
CA SER A 136 -16.21 17.88 -0.65
C SER A 136 -15.92 18.29 -2.10
N ALA A 137 -14.98 19.19 -2.39
CA ALA A 137 -14.65 19.58 -3.77
C ALA A 137 -13.92 18.47 -4.57
N ARG A 138 -13.49 17.38 -3.93
CA ARG A 138 -12.86 16.21 -4.58
C ARG A 138 -13.76 14.99 -4.52
N GLN A 139 -15.01 15.22 -4.92
CA GLN A 139 -16.10 14.26 -4.89
C GLN A 139 -15.78 13.06 -5.80
N ARG A 140 -16.18 11.88 -5.29
CA ARG A 140 -16.32 10.58 -5.96
C ARG A 140 -16.37 10.69 -7.50
N PHE A 141 -15.72 9.75 -8.19
CA PHE A 141 -15.58 9.68 -9.65
C PHE A 141 -14.54 10.61 -10.28
N ALA A 142 -13.79 11.39 -9.50
CA ALA A 142 -12.60 12.06 -10.02
C ALA A 142 -11.60 11.02 -10.58
N ARG A 143 -10.96 11.33 -11.71
CA ARG A 143 -10.04 10.42 -12.39
C ARG A 143 -8.61 10.94 -12.38
N VAL A 144 -7.67 10.04 -12.21
CA VAL A 144 -6.24 10.30 -12.21
C VAL A 144 -5.57 9.34 -13.19
N PRO A 145 -4.75 9.80 -14.14
CA PRO A 145 -4.05 8.90 -15.06
C PRO A 145 -3.17 7.87 -14.33
N VAL A 146 -3.17 6.62 -14.81
CA VAL A 146 -2.23 5.59 -14.38
C VAL A 146 -0.87 5.90 -15.02
N GLU A 147 0.02 6.56 -14.30
CA GLU A 147 1.37 6.82 -14.83
C GLU A 147 2.35 5.66 -14.56
N ALA A 148 3.14 5.32 -15.57
CA ALA A 148 4.18 4.30 -15.50
C ALA A 148 5.50 4.79 -14.83
N GLY A 149 5.55 6.05 -14.40
CA GLY A 149 6.76 6.74 -13.91
C GLY A 149 6.91 6.76 -12.39
N THR A 150 8.14 7.02 -11.93
CA THR A 150 8.58 6.97 -10.52
C THR A 150 8.13 8.16 -9.63
N GLY A 151 7.44 9.15 -10.19
CA GLY A 151 7.31 10.48 -9.57
C GLY A 151 5.97 10.84 -8.92
N ARG A 152 4.89 10.10 -9.18
CA ARG A 152 3.58 10.44 -8.62
C ARG A 152 3.22 9.57 -7.42
N TYR A 153 3.18 8.26 -7.61
CA TYR A 153 2.80 7.30 -6.56
C TYR A 153 3.92 6.31 -6.26
N GLY A 154 5.18 6.73 -6.21
CA GLY A 154 6.28 5.77 -6.39
C GLY A 154 6.03 4.93 -7.64
N SER A 155 6.51 3.69 -7.71
CA SER A 155 5.93 2.78 -8.71
C SER A 155 4.46 2.58 -8.36
N ALA A 156 3.51 2.87 -9.25
CA ALA A 156 2.06 2.60 -9.04
C ALA A 156 1.77 1.11 -8.72
N ARG A 157 2.77 0.25 -8.83
CA ARG A 157 2.72 -1.17 -8.50
C ARG A 157 3.34 -1.48 -7.12
N MET A 158 3.81 -0.50 -6.38
CA MET A 158 4.45 -0.66 -5.08
C MET A 158 3.82 0.28 -4.05
N PRO A 159 3.69 -0.12 -2.78
CA PRO A 159 3.33 0.83 -1.75
C PRO A 159 4.34 1.96 -1.63
N ALA A 160 3.84 3.16 -1.38
CA ALA A 160 4.67 4.33 -1.12
C ALA A 160 4.19 5.05 0.15
N VAL A 161 5.15 5.50 0.95
CA VAL A 161 4.92 6.43 2.06
C VAL A 161 5.54 7.77 1.67
N HIS A 162 4.73 8.82 1.67
CA HIS A 162 5.17 10.19 1.52
C HIS A 162 5.01 10.87 2.88
N GLU A 163 6.11 11.09 3.59
CA GLU A 163 6.08 11.71 4.92
C GLU A 163 5.92 13.23 4.86
N ASP A 164 6.27 13.83 3.73
CA ASP A 164 6.05 15.25 3.47
C ASP A 164 5.66 15.47 2.00
N LEU A 165 4.37 15.73 1.78
CA LEU A 165 3.80 16.05 0.48
C LEU A 165 4.26 17.42 -0.05
N THR A 166 4.79 18.30 0.81
CA THR A 166 5.33 19.60 0.38
C THR A 166 6.70 19.47 -0.26
N ALA A 167 7.44 18.39 0.04
CA ALA A 167 8.76 18.12 -0.55
C ALA A 167 8.65 17.71 -2.03
N VAL A 168 7.53 17.11 -2.44
CA VAL A 168 7.25 16.73 -3.83
C VAL A 168 5.81 17.12 -4.19
N PRO A 169 5.56 18.41 -4.49
CA PRO A 169 4.24 18.89 -4.86
C PRO A 169 3.69 18.12 -6.07
N GLY A 170 2.45 17.64 -5.96
CA GLY A 170 1.80 16.88 -7.03
C GLY A 170 2.12 15.38 -7.06
N ALA A 171 2.84 14.85 -6.07
CA ALA A 171 2.97 13.40 -5.90
C ALA A 171 1.59 12.72 -5.89
N VAL A 172 0.67 13.22 -5.06
CA VAL A 172 -0.72 12.76 -5.03
C VAL A 172 -1.66 13.89 -5.46
N PRO A 173 -2.07 13.98 -6.75
CA PRO A 173 -2.90 15.07 -7.27
C PRO A 173 -4.22 15.28 -6.52
N LEU A 174 -4.79 14.21 -5.94
CA LEU A 174 -6.02 14.29 -5.14
C LEU A 174 -5.82 15.04 -3.81
N LEU A 175 -4.59 15.16 -3.34
CA LEU A 175 -4.28 15.82 -2.07
C LEU A 175 -3.74 17.24 -2.24
N THR A 176 -3.56 17.71 -3.48
CA THR A 176 -3.19 19.11 -3.75
C THR A 176 -4.17 20.06 -3.05
N ASP A 177 -3.68 21.13 -2.42
CA ASP A 177 -4.49 22.13 -1.73
C ASP A 177 -5.44 21.61 -0.62
N THR A 178 -5.29 20.36 -0.17
CA THR A 178 -6.11 19.80 0.92
C THR A 178 -5.55 20.13 2.31
N GLY A 179 -4.29 20.60 2.39
CA GLY A 179 -3.55 20.76 3.64
C GLY A 179 -2.97 19.47 4.21
N MET A 180 -3.16 18.31 3.55
CA MET A 180 -2.59 17.04 3.98
C MET A 180 -1.06 17.07 3.89
N ARG A 181 -0.40 16.61 4.96
CA ARG A 181 1.07 16.62 5.06
C ARG A 181 1.71 15.31 4.61
N SER A 182 1.08 14.19 4.89
CA SER A 182 1.62 12.86 4.61
C SER A 182 0.57 11.93 4.05
N VAL A 183 0.99 10.89 3.32
CA VAL A 183 0.09 9.87 2.78
C VAL A 183 0.82 8.54 2.62
N VAL A 184 0.08 7.45 2.84
CA VAL A 184 0.50 6.09 2.47
C VAL A 184 -0.40 5.61 1.34
N THR A 185 0.21 5.08 0.28
CA THR A 185 -0.50 4.49 -0.86
C THR A 185 -0.15 3.01 -0.94
N VAL A 186 -1.16 2.17 -1.21
CA VAL A 186 -1.00 0.72 -1.37
C VAL A 186 -1.77 0.31 -2.62
N PRO A 187 -1.11 -0.28 -3.62
CA PRO A 187 -1.80 -0.72 -4.84
C PRO A 187 -2.56 -2.02 -4.59
N LEU A 188 -3.77 -2.08 -5.13
CA LEU A 188 -4.59 -3.27 -5.21
C LEU A 188 -4.25 -4.00 -6.50
N LYS A 189 -3.92 -5.29 -6.38
CA LYS A 189 -3.63 -6.13 -7.54
C LYS A 189 -4.41 -7.42 -7.51
N VAL A 190 -4.91 -7.81 -8.67
CA VAL A 190 -5.52 -9.12 -8.91
C VAL A 190 -4.74 -9.77 -10.03
N GLU A 191 -4.20 -10.96 -9.79
CA GLU A 191 -3.43 -11.74 -10.79
C GLU A 191 -2.26 -10.93 -11.42
N GLY A 192 -1.62 -10.05 -10.63
CA GLY A 192 -0.50 -9.22 -11.09
C GLY A 192 -0.91 -7.96 -11.89
N ARG A 193 -2.21 -7.78 -12.15
CA ARG A 193 -2.81 -6.61 -12.78
C ARG A 193 -3.18 -5.57 -11.73
N LEU A 194 -2.91 -4.29 -12.00
CA LEU A 194 -3.28 -3.19 -11.12
C LEU A 194 -4.79 -2.96 -11.22
N THR A 195 -5.50 -3.07 -10.11
CA THR A 195 -6.94 -2.86 -10.02
C THR A 195 -7.32 -1.62 -9.23
N GLY A 196 -6.39 -1.03 -8.46
CA GLY A 196 -6.60 0.15 -7.63
C GLY A 196 -5.35 0.63 -6.92
#